data_AF-A0AA36NFT0-F1
#
_entry.id   AF-A0AA36NFT0-F1
#
_cell.length_a   1.000
_cell.length_b   1.000
_cell.length_c   1.000
_cell.angle_alpha   90.00
_cell.angle_beta   90.00
_cell.angle_gamma   90.00
#
_symmetry.space_group_name_H-M   'P 1'
#
loop_
_entity.id
_entity.type
_entity.pdbx_description
1 polymer ?
#
loop_
_entity_poly.entity_id
_entity_poly.type
_entity_poly.pdbx_seq_one_letter_code
_entity_poly.pdbx_strand_id
1 'polypeptide(L)'
;PWLESVERFTRMAPIAVFLAVFSPVFAAACSRPDDVHLLQVSAKRVQLGNQDEMPSLKRSSCNTCSLPKTALEEHVGFNDSWQYFNHPDPPVEWFQNLDKLLDLSLGHISNRIRVGEEYNVSYMVLSMTGNTQDMHITRMGGPSEHAAIEKIQTWNQKMYEAVKPYPKRLNFWCVLPMFCPSAATKQLEECMDRGSPGALINGFGTDGDGPDVKPNFYDTDGTNGTLNYTFFWKTVEERNAVIYLHPRADQPRPLYEKFPELQGSPWGFSLETAEHILRLMLEGFFDKFPRLRIIIGHDAELLAFWAWRIDHRLEMQGWKRNVVPTTVTFNHSDENGRFKRNLTIEGYLRRNIWATTSGMFDTPSFQHLVAVMGSDRVLFSMDTAYEQLEEAALWFDHATQGMSPGAVADMASGNAQNLLMT
;
A
#
# COMPACT_ATOMS: atom_id res chain seq x y z
N PRO A 1 -12.95 25.43 47.79
CA PRO A 1 -13.65 25.06 46.54
C PRO A 1 -12.76 24.91 45.28
N TRP A 2 -11.45 25.16 45.33
CA TRP A 2 -10.52 24.97 44.20
C TRP A 2 -9.45 23.88 44.43
N LEU A 3 -9.50 23.19 45.58
CA LEU A 3 -8.54 22.14 45.96
C LEU A 3 -9.16 20.73 46.08
N GLU A 4 -10.49 20.59 46.04
CA GLU A 4 -11.16 19.28 46.04
C GLU A 4 -11.39 18.70 44.62
N SER A 5 -11.17 19.50 43.57
CA SER A 5 -11.35 19.06 42.18
C SER A 5 -10.11 18.40 41.57
N VAL A 6 -8.93 18.56 42.20
CA VAL A 6 -7.65 18.01 41.69
C VAL A 6 -7.48 16.54 42.08
N GLU A 7 -8.03 16.10 43.22
CA GLU A 7 -7.95 14.69 43.66
C GLU A 7 -8.88 13.73 42.90
N ARG A 8 -9.87 14.24 42.15
CA ARG A 8 -10.71 13.40 41.28
C ARG A 8 -10.11 13.17 39.89
N PHE A 9 -9.17 14.00 39.45
CA PHE A 9 -8.57 13.92 38.10
C PHE A 9 -7.38 12.95 38.00
N THR A 10 -6.79 12.54 39.12
CA THR A 10 -5.64 11.61 39.15
C THR A 10 -6.02 10.13 39.20
N ARG A 11 -7.31 9.77 39.09
CA ARG A 11 -7.77 8.37 39.09
C ARG A 11 -8.34 7.86 37.76
N MET A 12 -8.32 8.65 36.70
CA MET A 12 -8.72 8.20 35.36
C MET A 12 -7.72 8.72 34.31
N ALA A 13 -7.19 7.78 33.51
CA ALA A 13 -6.36 7.96 32.31
C ALA A 13 -4.84 8.22 32.50
N PRO A 14 -3.97 7.23 32.17
CA PRO A 14 -2.53 7.44 31.99
C PRO A 14 -2.16 8.12 30.66
N ILE A 15 -3.12 8.45 29.79
CA ILE A 15 -2.87 8.94 28.42
C ILE A 15 -2.69 10.47 28.36
N ALA A 16 -3.33 11.23 29.25
CA ALA A 16 -3.28 12.70 29.21
C ALA A 16 -1.92 13.28 29.65
N VAL A 17 -1.16 12.56 30.48
CA VAL A 17 0.18 13.00 30.93
C VAL A 17 1.23 12.84 29.81
N PHE A 18 1.00 11.95 28.84
CA PHE A 18 1.95 11.69 27.76
C PHE A 18 2.01 12.83 26.73
N LEU A 19 0.90 13.55 26.52
CA LEU A 19 0.80 14.62 25.52
C LEU A 19 1.29 15.99 26.02
N ALA A 20 1.28 16.24 27.34
CA ALA A 20 1.65 17.54 27.90
C ALA A 20 3.18 17.76 28.04
N VAL A 21 3.99 16.70 27.91
CA VAL A 21 5.44 16.78 28.19
C VAL A 21 6.28 17.06 26.94
N PHE A 22 5.73 16.97 25.71
CA PHE A 22 6.57 16.91 24.50
C PHE A 22 6.34 17.93 23.37
N SER A 23 5.51 18.98 23.52
CA SER A 23 5.61 20.12 22.59
C SER A 23 4.96 21.42 23.11
N PRO A 24 5.67 22.57 23.12
CA PRO A 24 5.07 23.87 23.49
C PRO A 24 4.04 24.37 22.47
N VAL A 25 3.85 23.68 21.34
CA VAL A 25 2.92 24.07 20.27
C VAL A 25 1.46 23.73 20.61
N PHE A 26 1.22 22.75 21.50
CA PHE A 26 -0.15 22.35 21.86
C PHE A 26 -0.88 23.37 22.76
N ALA A 27 -0.13 24.16 23.55
CA ALA A 27 -0.72 25.16 24.45
C ALA A 27 -1.30 26.39 23.73
N ALA A 28 -0.88 26.64 22.48
CA ALA A 28 -1.32 27.82 21.72
C ALA A 28 -2.63 27.61 20.93
N ALA A 29 -3.01 26.35 20.67
CA ALA A 29 -4.18 26.02 19.84
C ALA A 29 -5.51 25.99 20.63
N CYS A 30 -5.49 25.93 21.96
CA CYS A 30 -6.69 25.85 22.80
C CYS A 30 -6.93 27.15 23.58
N SER A 31 -7.15 28.26 22.87
CA SER A 31 -7.42 29.57 23.50
C SER A 31 -8.82 30.11 23.24
N ARG A 32 -9.73 29.33 22.64
CA ARG A 32 -11.12 29.75 22.41
C ARG A 32 -12.11 28.83 23.16
N PRO A 33 -13.13 29.38 23.83
CA PRO A 33 -14.11 28.60 24.61
C PRO A 33 -14.94 27.59 23.79
N ASP A 34 -14.95 27.70 22.46
CA ASP A 34 -15.77 26.87 21.58
C ASP A 34 -15.10 25.54 21.16
N ASP A 35 -13.80 25.37 21.42
CA ASP A 35 -13.04 24.16 21.03
C ASP A 35 -13.22 22.97 22.00
N VAL A 36 -13.90 23.18 23.14
CA VAL A 36 -14.12 22.15 24.17
C VAL A 36 -15.25 21.17 23.80
N HIS A 37 -16.04 21.46 22.76
CA HIS A 37 -17.12 20.58 22.32
C HIS A 37 -16.65 19.42 21.42
N LEU A 38 -15.46 19.49 20.81
CA LEU A 38 -14.92 18.41 19.97
C LEU A 38 -14.28 17.26 20.79
N LEU A 39 -13.94 17.50 22.06
CA LEU A 39 -13.32 16.50 22.94
C LEU A 39 -14.32 15.72 23.82
N GLN A 40 -15.62 16.03 23.75
CA GLN A 40 -16.66 15.30 24.50
C GLN A 40 -17.54 14.36 23.64
N VAL A 41 -17.27 14.24 22.34
CA VAL A 41 -18.00 13.30 21.46
C VAL A 41 -17.32 11.92 21.39
N SER A 42 -16.09 11.74 21.89
CA SER A 42 -15.39 10.45 21.84
C SER A 42 -15.75 9.44 22.95
N ALA A 43 -16.77 9.71 23.77
CA ALA A 43 -17.23 8.79 24.82
C ALA A 43 -18.71 8.38 24.72
N LYS A 44 -19.33 8.54 23.53
CA LYS A 44 -20.56 7.82 23.21
C LYS A 44 -20.25 6.81 22.11
N ARG A 45 -20.29 5.53 22.47
CA ARG A 45 -20.56 4.44 21.53
C ARG A 45 -21.68 4.90 20.61
N VAL A 46 -21.33 5.24 19.37
CA VAL A 46 -22.28 5.18 18.27
C VAL A 46 -22.53 3.68 18.10
N GLN A 47 -23.59 3.19 18.73
CA GLN A 47 -24.24 1.98 18.27
C GLN A 47 -24.73 2.29 16.86
N LEU A 48 -23.88 2.02 15.86
CA LEU A 48 -24.36 1.83 14.50
C LEU A 48 -25.42 0.74 14.60
N GLY A 49 -26.62 1.10 14.16
CA GLY A 49 -27.81 0.28 14.28
C GLY A 49 -27.60 -1.08 13.65
N ASN A 50 -28.17 -2.09 14.32
CA ASN A 50 -28.32 -3.47 13.87
C ASN A 50 -27.18 -3.97 12.96
N GLN A 51 -26.18 -4.57 13.60
CA GLN A 51 -25.55 -5.77 13.04
C GLN A 51 -26.67 -6.78 12.77
N ASP A 52 -27.33 -6.65 11.61
CA ASP A 52 -27.98 -7.80 11.00
C ASP A 52 -26.87 -8.83 10.84
N GLU A 53 -27.07 -9.95 11.54
CA GLU A 53 -26.18 -11.08 11.73
C GLU A 53 -25.26 -11.32 10.52
N MET A 54 -24.02 -10.82 10.57
CA MET A 54 -22.94 -11.54 9.91
C MET A 54 -22.94 -12.93 10.55
N PRO A 55 -23.21 -14.02 9.80
CA PRO A 55 -23.21 -15.34 10.40
C PRO A 55 -21.86 -15.51 11.07
N SER A 56 -21.85 -15.83 12.36
CA SER A 56 -20.61 -16.09 13.08
C SER A 56 -19.81 -17.10 12.25
N LEU A 57 -18.74 -16.64 11.58
CA LEU A 57 -17.84 -17.47 10.78
C LEU A 57 -17.05 -18.34 11.74
N LYS A 58 -17.73 -19.30 12.37
CA LYS A 58 -17.09 -20.38 13.10
C LYS A 58 -16.36 -21.22 12.07
N ARG A 59 -15.15 -21.66 12.41
CA ARG A 59 -14.39 -22.65 11.62
C ARG A 59 -15.29 -23.84 11.31
N SER A 60 -15.91 -23.85 10.15
CA SER A 60 -16.65 -25.00 9.64
C SER A 60 -15.62 -26.03 9.15
N SER A 61 -16.01 -27.30 9.09
CA SER A 61 -15.15 -28.37 8.58
C SER A 61 -14.91 -28.13 7.09
N CYS A 62 -13.84 -27.42 6.76
CA CYS A 62 -13.46 -27.10 5.40
C CYS A 62 -12.04 -27.61 5.14
N ASN A 63 -11.87 -28.32 4.02
CA ASN A 63 -10.66 -29.08 3.70
C ASN A 63 -9.43 -28.19 3.42
N THR A 64 -9.63 -26.90 3.16
CA THR A 64 -8.58 -25.93 2.82
C THR A 64 -8.34 -24.89 3.92
N CYS A 65 -9.20 -24.84 4.94
CA CYS A 65 -9.14 -23.85 6.01
C CYS A 65 -7.91 -24.01 6.94
N SER A 66 -7.19 -25.12 6.83
CA SER A 66 -5.90 -25.37 7.50
C SER A 66 -4.68 -24.94 6.69
N LEU A 67 -4.86 -24.47 5.44
CA LEU A 67 -3.74 -24.10 4.59
C LEU A 67 -3.03 -22.86 5.17
N PRO A 68 -1.69 -22.88 5.18
CA PRO A 68 -0.90 -21.72 5.59
C PRO A 68 -1.12 -20.58 4.59
N LYS A 69 -1.30 -19.37 5.12
CA LYS A 69 -1.48 -18.14 4.36
C LYS A 69 -0.24 -17.24 4.47
N THR A 70 0.15 -16.63 3.35
CA THR A 70 1.24 -15.65 3.28
C THR A 70 0.65 -14.30 2.89
N ALA A 71 0.83 -13.30 3.74
CA ALA A 71 0.27 -11.96 3.55
C ALA A 71 1.39 -10.95 3.26
N LEU A 72 1.13 -9.99 2.36
CA LEU A 72 2.19 -9.21 1.71
C LEU A 72 1.99 -7.69 1.80
N GLU A 73 0.89 -7.23 2.38
CA GLU A 73 0.54 -5.82 2.55
C GLU A 73 0.18 -5.62 4.02
N GLU A 74 1.19 -5.68 4.88
CA GLU A 74 1.01 -5.68 6.34
C GLU A 74 1.80 -4.53 6.96
N HIS A 75 1.07 -3.48 7.27
CA HIS A 75 1.58 -2.17 7.63
C HIS A 75 2.09 -2.07 9.06
N VAL A 76 3.19 -1.34 9.18
CA VAL A 76 3.84 -0.93 10.42
C VAL A 76 4.34 0.51 10.28
N GLY A 77 4.55 1.17 11.41
CA GLY A 77 5.16 2.49 11.52
C GLY A 77 6.15 2.55 12.67
N PHE A 78 6.88 3.65 12.74
CA PHE A 78 7.76 3.97 13.87
C PHE A 78 7.34 5.27 14.55
N ASN A 79 7.63 5.41 15.85
CA ASN A 79 7.32 6.64 16.60
C ASN A 79 7.86 7.92 15.91
N ASP A 80 9.02 7.81 15.27
CA ASP A 80 9.70 8.91 14.59
C ASP A 80 9.30 9.07 13.11
N SER A 81 8.31 8.29 12.64
CA SER A 81 7.71 8.40 11.31
C SER A 81 6.41 9.22 11.31
N TRP A 82 5.78 9.41 12.48
CA TRP A 82 4.54 10.15 12.65
C TRP A 82 4.51 11.52 11.96
N GLN A 83 5.56 12.32 12.17
CA GLN A 83 5.64 13.68 11.64
C GLN A 83 5.64 13.76 10.10
N TYR A 84 5.89 12.64 9.42
CA TYR A 84 5.92 12.54 7.96
C TYR A 84 4.61 11.99 7.37
N PHE A 85 3.72 11.47 8.22
CA PHE A 85 2.34 11.12 7.86
C PHE A 85 1.39 12.31 7.96
N ASN A 86 1.94 13.50 8.23
CA ASN A 86 1.20 14.67 8.68
C ASN A 86 0.38 15.31 7.55
N HIS A 87 -0.72 14.64 7.21
CA HIS A 87 -1.92 15.30 6.70
C HIS A 87 -2.42 16.25 7.80
N PRO A 88 -2.86 17.49 7.48
CA PRO A 88 -3.37 18.42 8.48
C PRO A 88 -4.54 17.82 9.30
N ASP A 89 -5.25 16.86 8.70
CA ASP A 89 -6.29 16.06 9.34
C ASP A 89 -5.99 14.57 9.08
N PRO A 90 -5.15 13.90 9.90
CA PRO A 90 -4.83 12.50 9.69
C PRO A 90 -6.12 11.66 9.76
N PRO A 91 -6.30 10.66 8.87
CA PRO A 91 -7.54 9.89 8.83
C PRO A 91 -7.81 9.23 10.19
N VAL A 92 -9.07 9.23 10.62
CA VAL A 92 -9.47 8.74 11.96
C VAL A 92 -8.99 7.31 12.22
N GLU A 93 -8.99 6.48 11.19
CA GLU A 93 -8.53 5.08 11.22
C GLU A 93 -7.07 4.93 11.70
N TRP A 94 -6.21 5.92 11.46
CA TRP A 94 -4.81 5.87 11.92
C TRP A 94 -4.72 5.92 13.43
N PHE A 95 -5.45 6.83 14.07
CA PHE A 95 -5.48 6.93 15.52
C PHE A 95 -6.10 5.70 16.16
N GLN A 96 -7.10 5.10 15.49
CA GLN A 96 -7.74 3.87 15.96
C GLN A 96 -6.78 2.67 15.91
N ASN A 97 -5.82 2.68 14.98
CA ASN A 97 -4.88 1.58 14.75
C ASN A 97 -3.45 1.86 15.22
N LEU A 98 -3.19 2.98 15.89
CA LEU A 98 -1.84 3.44 16.23
C LEU A 98 -1.03 2.40 17.02
N ASP A 99 -1.64 1.77 18.03
CA ASP A 99 -0.97 0.74 18.85
C ASP A 99 -0.54 -0.49 18.02
N LYS A 100 -1.31 -0.83 16.98
CA LYS A 100 -1.01 -1.95 16.08
C LYS A 100 0.03 -1.55 15.03
N LEU A 101 -0.06 -0.33 14.48
CA LEU A 101 0.93 0.19 13.54
C LEU A 101 2.30 0.32 14.20
N LEU A 102 2.36 0.74 15.47
CA LEU A 102 3.60 0.91 16.21
C LEU A 102 4.09 -0.38 16.89
N ASP A 103 3.54 -1.56 16.55
CA ASP A 103 3.86 -2.82 17.21
C ASP A 103 5.36 -3.17 17.17
N LEU A 104 6.08 -2.79 16.12
CA LEU A 104 7.54 -2.92 16.04
C LEU A 104 8.24 -2.04 17.08
N SER A 105 7.92 -0.75 17.12
CA SER A 105 8.54 0.20 18.05
C SER A 105 8.15 -0.02 19.51
N LEU A 106 6.98 -0.61 19.76
CA LEU A 106 6.48 -0.93 21.09
C LEU A 106 6.91 -2.32 21.57
N GLY A 107 7.58 -3.12 20.72
CA GLY A 107 8.02 -4.47 21.07
C GLY A 107 6.88 -5.49 21.15
N HIS A 108 5.76 -5.22 20.46
CA HIS A 108 4.55 -6.04 20.46
C HIS A 108 4.40 -6.93 19.22
N ILE A 109 5.44 -7.07 18.40
CA ILE A 109 5.44 -7.90 17.17
C ILE A 109 5.04 -9.37 17.42
N SER A 110 5.28 -9.90 18.63
CA SER A 110 4.84 -11.23 19.03
C SER A 110 3.31 -11.40 19.03
N ASN A 111 2.56 -10.33 19.30
CA ASN A 111 1.10 -10.36 19.23
C ASN A 111 0.61 -10.55 17.81
N ARG A 112 1.19 -9.84 16.83
CA ARG A 112 0.91 -10.03 15.40
C ARG A 112 1.15 -11.48 14.99
N ILE A 113 2.31 -12.05 15.38
CA ILE A 113 2.64 -13.44 15.08
C ILE A 113 1.61 -14.39 15.69
N ARG A 114 1.28 -14.21 16.98
CA ARG A 114 0.32 -15.06 17.71
C ARG A 114 -1.06 -15.04 17.08
N VAL A 115 -1.59 -13.86 16.75
CA VAL A 115 -2.88 -13.73 16.07
C VAL A 115 -2.81 -14.37 14.68
N GLY A 116 -1.72 -14.17 13.93
CA GLY A 116 -1.51 -14.88 12.67
C GLY A 116 -1.57 -16.40 12.80
N GLU A 117 -0.92 -17.00 13.81
CA GLU A 117 -1.01 -18.44 14.10
C GLU A 117 -2.45 -18.90 14.35
N GLU A 118 -3.21 -18.09 15.10
CA GLU A 118 -4.61 -18.37 15.42
C GLU A 118 -5.50 -18.42 14.17
N TYR A 119 -5.09 -17.84 13.05
CA TYR A 119 -5.86 -17.82 11.80
C TYR A 119 -5.10 -18.41 10.60
N ASN A 120 -4.07 -19.22 10.86
CA ASN A 120 -3.23 -19.87 9.86
C ASN A 120 -2.51 -18.89 8.90
N VAL A 121 -2.31 -17.63 9.30
CA VAL A 121 -1.41 -16.69 8.62
C VAL A 121 0.01 -16.97 9.09
N SER A 122 0.74 -17.75 8.30
CA SER A 122 2.04 -18.30 8.66
C SER A 122 3.20 -17.37 8.30
N TYR A 123 3.04 -16.47 7.33
CA TYR A 123 4.11 -15.58 6.90
C TYR A 123 3.55 -14.20 6.57
N MET A 124 4.22 -13.14 7.01
CA MET A 124 3.86 -11.75 6.71
C MET A 124 5.08 -10.98 6.22
N VAL A 125 4.94 -10.22 5.14
CA VAL A 125 5.96 -9.25 4.72
C VAL A 125 5.52 -7.86 5.15
N LEU A 126 6.25 -7.27 6.08
CA LEU A 126 5.88 -6.01 6.71
C LEU A 126 6.28 -4.82 5.84
N SER A 127 5.41 -3.82 5.74
CA SER A 127 5.62 -2.59 4.98
C SER A 127 5.52 -1.36 5.86
N MET A 128 6.32 -0.34 5.56
CA MET A 128 6.11 0.96 6.17
C MET A 128 4.82 1.56 5.62
N THR A 129 3.90 1.94 6.49
CA THR A 129 2.69 2.66 6.08
C THR A 129 2.98 4.09 5.65
N GLY A 130 2.08 4.69 4.87
CA GLY A 130 2.06 6.10 4.50
C GLY A 130 3.14 6.52 3.49
N ASN A 131 3.10 7.79 3.08
CA ASN A 131 3.91 8.35 1.98
C ASN A 131 5.39 8.58 2.36
N THR A 132 6.03 7.60 3.00
CA THR A 132 7.39 7.69 3.53
C THR A 132 8.45 7.96 2.49
N GLN A 133 8.22 7.59 1.22
CA GLN A 133 9.12 7.88 0.11
C GLN A 133 9.26 9.38 -0.18
N ASP A 134 8.27 10.22 0.16
CA ASP A 134 8.26 11.65 -0.17
C ASP A 134 8.51 12.53 1.06
N MET A 135 8.96 11.96 2.18
CA MET A 135 9.07 12.67 3.46
C MET A 135 9.90 13.97 3.46
N HIS A 136 10.76 14.18 2.45
CA HIS A 136 11.49 15.45 2.24
C HIS A 136 10.57 16.62 1.85
N ILE A 137 9.37 16.34 1.34
CA ILE A 137 8.38 17.28 0.88
C ILE A 137 7.11 16.98 1.68
N THR A 138 6.96 17.72 2.77
CA THR A 138 5.76 17.67 3.60
C THR A 138 5.25 19.09 3.80
N ARG A 139 3.93 19.21 3.99
CA ARG A 139 3.24 20.49 4.14
C ARG A 139 3.77 21.34 5.31
N MET A 140 4.49 20.73 6.25
CA MET A 140 5.13 21.39 7.39
C MET A 140 6.63 21.66 7.22
N GLY A 141 7.20 21.40 6.04
CA GLY A 141 8.64 21.47 5.77
C GLY A 141 9.34 20.17 6.15
N GLY A 142 9.62 19.32 5.16
CA GLY A 142 10.36 18.08 5.36
C GLY A 142 11.88 18.31 5.57
N PRO A 143 12.62 17.27 5.99
CA PRO A 143 14.08 17.27 5.99
C PRO A 143 14.64 17.55 4.59
N SER A 144 15.92 17.94 4.52
CA SER A 144 16.64 17.93 3.26
C SER A 144 16.62 16.52 2.64
N GLU A 145 16.78 16.43 1.31
CA GLU A 145 16.88 15.15 0.60
C GLU A 145 17.89 14.20 1.24
N HIS A 146 19.05 14.73 1.65
CA HIS A 146 20.08 13.95 2.33
C HIS A 146 19.59 13.34 3.65
N ALA A 147 18.98 14.16 4.51
CA ALA A 147 18.45 13.70 5.79
C ALA A 147 17.24 12.76 5.61
N ALA A 148 16.44 12.92 4.56
CA ALA A 148 15.38 11.99 4.20
C ALA A 148 15.93 10.61 3.79
N ILE A 149 16.99 10.57 2.97
CA ILE A 149 17.66 9.32 2.58
C ILE A 149 18.23 8.61 3.81
N GLU A 150 18.94 9.32 4.70
CA GLU A 150 19.49 8.76 5.94
C GLU A 150 18.38 8.21 6.87
N LYS A 151 17.23 8.89 6.89
CA LYS A 151 16.09 8.47 7.68
C LYS A 151 15.45 7.19 7.14
N ILE A 152 15.28 7.09 5.82
CA ILE A 152 14.81 5.87 5.15
C ILE A 152 15.77 4.69 5.39
N GLN A 153 17.08 4.93 5.30
CA GLN A 153 18.10 3.93 5.65
C GLN A 153 17.94 3.42 7.10
N THR A 154 17.70 4.35 8.03
CA THR A 154 17.47 4.02 9.45
C THR A 154 16.21 3.19 9.63
N TRP A 155 15.13 3.50 8.93
CA TRP A 155 13.89 2.72 8.98
C TRP A 155 14.07 1.32 8.40
N ASN A 156 14.72 1.18 7.25
CA ASN A 156 15.04 -0.13 6.68
C ASN A 156 15.91 -0.98 7.62
N GLN A 157 16.87 -0.36 8.31
CA GLN A 157 17.66 -1.04 9.35
C GLN A 157 16.78 -1.54 10.50
N LYS A 158 15.89 -0.69 11.02
CA LYS A 158 14.96 -1.06 12.11
C LYS A 158 14.01 -2.19 11.69
N MET A 159 13.47 -2.12 10.47
CA MET A 159 12.61 -3.17 9.91
C MET A 159 13.34 -4.51 9.86
N TYR A 160 14.55 -4.52 9.28
CA TYR A 160 15.39 -5.72 9.22
C TYR A 160 15.68 -6.29 10.62
N GLU A 161 16.09 -5.45 11.57
CA GLU A 161 16.37 -5.88 12.95
C GLU A 161 15.15 -6.49 13.64
N ALA A 162 13.96 -5.94 13.38
CA ALA A 162 12.73 -6.42 14.00
C ALA A 162 12.27 -7.79 13.45
N VAL A 163 12.47 -8.06 12.15
CA VAL A 163 12.03 -9.33 11.53
C VAL A 163 13.09 -10.43 11.58
N LYS A 164 14.38 -10.07 11.69
CA LYS A 164 15.52 -11.01 11.75
C LYS A 164 15.36 -12.15 12.76
N PRO A 165 14.77 -11.98 13.97
CA PRO A 165 14.54 -13.07 14.91
C PRO A 165 13.46 -14.08 14.46
N TYR A 166 12.63 -13.72 13.48
CA TYR A 166 11.46 -14.48 13.05
C TYR A 166 11.48 -14.85 11.55
N PRO A 167 12.59 -15.39 10.99
CA PRO A 167 12.78 -15.52 9.54
C PRO A 167 11.80 -16.51 8.87
N LYS A 168 11.15 -17.37 9.66
CA LYS A 168 10.12 -18.31 9.17
C LYS A 168 8.71 -17.71 9.17
N ARG A 169 8.53 -16.51 9.71
CA ARG A 169 7.22 -15.89 9.98
C ARG A 169 7.12 -14.47 9.45
N LEU A 170 8.22 -13.73 9.41
CA LEU A 170 8.24 -12.33 9.04
C LEU A 170 9.37 -12.05 8.03
N ASN A 171 9.09 -11.11 7.14
CA ASN A 171 10.09 -10.39 6.34
C ASN A 171 9.65 -8.93 6.22
N PHE A 172 10.37 -8.13 5.44
CA PHE A 172 10.09 -6.71 5.26
C PHE A 172 10.27 -6.28 3.81
N TRP A 173 9.42 -5.34 3.39
CA TRP A 173 9.61 -4.58 2.18
C TRP A 173 10.54 -3.40 2.43
N CYS A 174 11.47 -3.15 1.51
CA CYS A 174 12.31 -1.97 1.56
C CYS A 174 11.50 -0.69 1.29
N VAL A 175 11.78 0.37 2.07
CA VAL A 175 11.34 1.74 1.81
C VAL A 175 12.37 2.44 0.91
N LEU A 176 11.92 3.17 -0.11
CA LEU A 176 12.80 3.78 -1.11
C LEU A 176 12.62 5.31 -1.21
N PRO A 177 13.70 6.11 -1.28
CA PRO A 177 13.63 7.54 -1.57
C PRO A 177 13.38 7.80 -3.06
N MET A 178 12.14 7.61 -3.52
CA MET A 178 11.81 7.63 -4.95
C MET A 178 12.01 8.99 -5.64
N PHE A 179 12.11 10.09 -4.88
CA PHE A 179 12.54 11.41 -5.39
C PHE A 179 13.99 11.42 -5.92
N CYS A 180 14.81 10.42 -5.56
CA CYS A 180 16.19 10.29 -6.00
C CYS A 180 16.41 8.87 -6.59
N PRO A 181 16.22 8.66 -7.91
CA PRO A 181 16.29 7.33 -8.52
C PRO A 181 17.60 6.57 -8.25
N SER A 182 18.73 7.27 -8.17
CA SER A 182 20.03 6.67 -7.84
C SER A 182 20.10 6.21 -6.39
N ALA A 183 19.61 7.01 -5.43
CA ALA A 183 19.54 6.62 -4.02
C ALA A 183 18.52 5.48 -3.80
N ALA A 184 17.37 5.53 -4.48
CA ALA A 184 16.38 4.45 -4.45
C ALA A 184 16.97 3.13 -4.97
N THR A 185 17.74 3.17 -6.06
CA THR A 185 18.40 1.99 -6.61
C THR A 185 19.38 1.39 -5.61
N LYS A 186 20.27 2.21 -5.04
CA LYS A 186 21.24 1.76 -4.03
C LYS A 186 20.54 1.19 -2.78
N GLN A 187 19.48 1.85 -2.32
CA GLN A 187 18.73 1.42 -1.14
C GLN A 187 18.05 0.07 -1.34
N LEU A 188 17.49 -0.16 -2.53
CA LEU A 188 16.91 -1.44 -2.92
C LEU A 188 17.97 -2.55 -2.85
N GLU A 189 19.13 -2.34 -3.45
CA GLU A 189 20.23 -3.30 -3.44
C GLU A 189 20.67 -3.65 -2.01
N GLU A 190 20.85 -2.65 -1.15
CA GLU A 190 21.26 -2.86 0.25
C GLU A 190 20.20 -3.61 1.08
N CYS A 191 18.90 -3.36 0.85
CA CYS A 191 17.83 -4.10 1.49
C CYS A 191 17.78 -5.56 1.03
N MET A 192 17.95 -5.80 -0.28
CA MET A 192 17.95 -7.14 -0.84
C MET A 192 19.16 -7.96 -0.37
N ASP A 193 20.32 -7.33 -0.21
CA ASP A 193 21.51 -7.98 0.39
C ASP A 193 21.27 -8.44 1.84
N ARG A 194 20.23 -7.91 2.50
CA ARG A 194 19.78 -8.29 3.86
C ARG A 194 18.60 -9.27 3.84
N GLY A 195 18.16 -9.73 2.68
CA GLY A 195 17.08 -10.71 2.53
C GLY A 195 15.68 -10.14 2.31
N SER A 196 15.55 -8.83 2.07
CA SER A 196 14.28 -8.28 1.58
C SER A 196 14.03 -8.78 0.14
N PRO A 197 12.80 -9.20 -0.20
CA PRO A 197 12.48 -9.66 -1.55
C PRO A 197 12.36 -8.50 -2.57
N GLY A 198 12.37 -7.25 -2.09
CA GLY A 198 12.28 -6.06 -2.92
C GLY A 198 11.77 -4.87 -2.13
N ALA A 199 10.81 -4.12 -2.67
CA ALA A 199 10.34 -2.87 -2.09
C ALA A 199 8.82 -2.73 -2.15
N LEU A 200 8.27 -1.96 -1.21
CA LEU A 200 6.92 -1.44 -1.29
C LEU A 200 7.00 0.08 -1.43
N ILE A 201 6.32 0.60 -2.45
CA ILE A 201 6.31 2.00 -2.83
C ILE A 201 4.84 2.46 -2.81
N ASN A 202 4.56 3.57 -2.15
CA ASN A 202 3.22 4.13 -1.96
C ASN A 202 2.88 5.12 -3.10
N GLY A 203 2.46 4.64 -4.26
CA GLY A 203 2.04 5.42 -5.42
C GLY A 203 3.11 6.39 -5.94
N PHE A 204 2.69 7.47 -6.59
CA PHE A 204 3.59 8.47 -7.18
C PHE A 204 4.42 9.28 -6.15
N GLY A 205 5.48 9.93 -6.65
CA GLY A 205 6.25 10.94 -5.91
C GLY A 205 5.74 12.36 -6.18
N THR A 206 6.22 13.37 -5.44
CA THR A 206 5.85 14.78 -5.69
C THR A 206 7.05 15.71 -5.50
N ASP A 207 7.12 16.80 -6.27
CA ASP A 207 8.16 17.85 -6.15
C ASP A 207 7.72 19.04 -5.27
N GLY A 208 6.56 18.92 -4.61
CA GLY A 208 5.99 19.92 -3.72
C GLY A 208 4.70 19.46 -3.05
N ASP A 209 4.09 20.34 -2.24
CA ASP A 209 2.75 20.14 -1.69
C ASP A 209 1.76 21.18 -2.22
N GLY A 210 0.57 20.74 -2.64
CA GLY A 210 -0.52 21.62 -3.04
C GLY A 210 -1.30 21.13 -4.26
N PRO A 211 -2.44 21.77 -4.56
CA PRO A 211 -3.36 21.34 -5.64
C PRO A 211 -2.77 21.50 -7.05
N ASP A 212 -1.75 22.35 -7.21
CA ASP A 212 -1.10 22.60 -8.50
C ASP A 212 0.16 21.75 -8.72
N VAL A 213 0.54 20.94 -7.73
CA VAL A 213 1.75 20.11 -7.82
C VAL A 213 1.46 18.88 -8.65
N LYS A 214 2.30 18.67 -9.68
CA LYS A 214 2.15 17.52 -10.57
C LYS A 214 2.68 16.26 -9.90
N PRO A 215 1.95 15.13 -9.98
CA PRO A 215 2.49 13.85 -9.56
C PRO A 215 3.69 13.47 -10.45
N ASN A 216 4.74 12.99 -9.81
CA ASN A 216 5.89 12.39 -10.47
C ASN A 216 5.71 10.88 -10.49
N PHE A 217 5.16 10.38 -11.59
CA PHE A 217 5.02 8.96 -11.86
C PHE A 217 6.37 8.35 -12.28
N TYR A 218 6.57 7.09 -11.93
CA TYR A 218 7.83 6.37 -12.15
C TYR A 218 7.94 5.76 -13.56
N ASP A 219 7.19 6.28 -14.53
CA ASP A 219 7.14 5.88 -15.94
C ASP A 219 8.04 6.75 -16.83
N THR A 220 9.02 7.45 -16.25
CA THR A 220 9.82 8.46 -16.94
C THR A 220 11.27 8.01 -17.19
N ASP A 221 11.84 8.44 -18.32
CA ASP A 221 13.19 8.08 -18.81
C ASP A 221 14.17 9.26 -18.84
N GLY A 222 13.83 10.37 -18.20
CA GLY A 222 14.64 11.60 -18.15
C GLY A 222 14.43 12.55 -19.32
N THR A 223 13.61 12.20 -20.30
CA THR A 223 13.24 13.11 -21.38
C THR A 223 12.41 14.28 -20.84
N ASN A 224 12.47 15.43 -21.52
CA ASN A 224 11.72 16.65 -21.14
C ASN A 224 12.00 17.18 -19.71
N GLY A 225 13.16 16.84 -19.14
CA GLY A 225 13.58 17.35 -17.83
C GLY A 225 12.93 16.65 -16.63
N THR A 226 12.29 15.49 -16.84
CA THR A 226 11.80 14.65 -15.73
C THR A 226 12.94 13.89 -15.07
N LEU A 227 12.66 13.24 -13.93
CA LEU A 227 13.54 12.21 -13.40
C LEU A 227 13.64 11.02 -14.36
N ASN A 228 14.72 10.24 -14.22
CA ASN A 228 14.98 9.06 -15.04
C ASN A 228 14.96 7.80 -14.17
N TYR A 229 13.91 6.99 -14.31
CA TYR A 229 13.76 5.72 -13.59
C TYR A 229 14.25 4.51 -14.40
N THR A 230 14.76 4.68 -15.62
CA THR A 230 15.22 3.56 -16.46
C THR A 230 16.27 2.71 -15.75
N PHE A 231 17.24 3.34 -15.07
CA PHE A 231 18.27 2.58 -14.34
C PHE A 231 17.69 1.84 -13.13
N PHE A 232 16.80 2.48 -12.38
CA PHE A 232 16.09 1.84 -11.26
C PHE A 232 15.35 0.58 -11.73
N TRP A 233 14.51 0.68 -12.75
CA TRP A 233 13.76 -0.46 -13.27
C TRP A 233 14.65 -1.55 -13.87
N LYS A 234 15.78 -1.17 -14.48
CA LYS A 234 16.79 -2.13 -14.93
C LYS A 234 17.34 -2.93 -13.74
N THR A 235 17.73 -2.27 -12.66
CA THR A 235 18.22 -2.94 -11.44
C THR A 235 17.14 -3.81 -10.80
N VAL A 236 15.89 -3.35 -10.75
CA VAL A 236 14.75 -4.16 -10.29
C VAL A 236 14.67 -5.47 -11.08
N GLU A 237 14.77 -5.41 -12.41
CA GLU A 237 14.74 -6.62 -13.24
C GLU A 237 15.97 -7.51 -13.04
N GLU A 238 17.19 -6.94 -13.01
CA GLU A 238 18.45 -7.68 -12.89
C GLU A 238 18.61 -8.37 -11.53
N ARG A 239 18.13 -7.72 -10.45
CA ARG A 239 18.11 -8.28 -9.10
C ARG A 239 16.97 -9.26 -8.88
N ASN A 240 16.05 -9.38 -9.84
CA ASN A 240 14.72 -9.96 -9.62
C ASN A 240 14.07 -9.36 -8.37
N ALA A 241 14.06 -8.04 -8.20
CA ALA A 241 13.32 -7.44 -7.10
C ALA A 241 11.81 -7.53 -7.39
N VAL A 242 11.02 -7.76 -6.35
CA VAL A 242 9.55 -7.62 -6.41
C VAL A 242 9.19 -6.21 -5.94
N ILE A 243 8.43 -5.47 -6.74
CA ILE A 243 7.94 -4.15 -6.34
C ILE A 243 6.46 -4.25 -6.03
N TYR A 244 6.10 -3.99 -4.78
CA TYR A 244 4.72 -3.73 -4.39
C TYR A 244 4.43 -2.26 -4.63
N LEU A 245 3.50 -1.94 -5.54
CA LEU A 245 3.01 -0.57 -5.70
C LEU A 245 1.72 -0.45 -4.90
N HIS A 246 1.86 0.05 -3.68
CA HIS A 246 0.77 0.33 -2.75
C HIS A 246 0.16 1.69 -3.09
N PRO A 247 -1.13 1.94 -2.79
CA PRO A 247 -1.71 3.25 -3.03
C PRO A 247 -1.14 4.39 -2.20
N ARG A 248 -1.48 5.61 -2.61
CA ARG A 248 -1.44 6.77 -1.72
C ARG A 248 -2.68 7.63 -1.90
N ALA A 249 -2.88 8.54 -0.96
CA ALA A 249 -3.80 9.65 -1.19
C ALA A 249 -3.29 10.44 -2.40
N ASP A 250 -4.20 10.64 -3.35
CA ASP A 250 -4.01 11.54 -4.48
C ASP A 250 -3.70 12.96 -3.96
N GLN A 251 -3.19 13.85 -4.82
CA GLN A 251 -3.13 15.27 -4.44
C GLN A 251 -4.56 15.79 -4.26
N PRO A 252 -4.80 16.81 -3.40
CA PRO A 252 -6.13 17.40 -3.23
C PRO A 252 -6.69 17.84 -4.59
N ARG A 253 -7.60 17.04 -5.16
CA ARG A 253 -8.26 17.37 -6.42
C ARG A 253 -9.49 18.23 -6.09
N PRO A 254 -9.77 19.29 -6.89
CA PRO A 254 -11.03 20.03 -6.78
C PRO A 254 -12.28 19.12 -6.84
N LEU A 255 -12.13 17.95 -7.47
CA LEU A 255 -13.19 16.93 -7.59
C LEU A 255 -13.67 16.35 -6.25
N TYR A 256 -12.85 16.38 -5.20
CA TYR A 256 -13.21 15.83 -3.88
C TYR A 256 -13.56 16.88 -2.83
N GLU A 257 -13.65 18.18 -3.18
CA GLU A 257 -13.95 19.25 -2.22
C GLU A 257 -15.24 19.01 -1.40
N LYS A 258 -16.26 18.39 -2.03
CA LYS A 258 -17.53 18.09 -1.38
C LYS A 258 -17.49 16.83 -0.52
N PHE A 259 -16.62 15.87 -0.84
CA PHE A 259 -16.51 14.55 -0.23
C PHE A 259 -15.03 14.15 -0.12
N PRO A 260 -14.26 14.82 0.75
CA PRO A 260 -12.81 14.64 0.85
C PRO A 260 -12.40 13.20 1.23
N GLU A 261 -13.29 12.44 1.86
CA GLU A 261 -13.08 11.04 2.22
C GLU A 261 -12.85 10.14 0.99
N LEU A 262 -13.38 10.52 -0.18
CA LEU A 262 -13.17 9.80 -1.44
C LEU A 262 -11.73 9.90 -1.96
N GLN A 263 -10.90 10.79 -1.41
CA GLN A 263 -9.47 10.86 -1.74
C GLN A 263 -8.68 9.66 -1.19
N GLY A 264 -9.22 8.99 -0.16
CA GLY A 264 -8.61 7.86 0.53
C GLY A 264 -8.88 6.49 -0.10
N SER A 265 -8.78 5.45 0.73
CA SER A 265 -9.13 4.05 0.40
C SER A 265 -10.54 3.83 -0.15
N PRO A 266 -11.58 4.66 0.14
CA PRO A 266 -12.89 4.43 -0.47
C PRO A 266 -12.93 4.55 -2.00
N TRP A 267 -11.99 5.29 -2.62
CA TRP A 267 -11.97 5.48 -4.07
C TRP A 267 -10.62 5.94 -4.65
N GLY A 268 -10.08 7.05 -4.14
CA GLY A 268 -8.94 7.75 -4.72
C GLY A 268 -7.66 6.92 -4.79
N PHE A 269 -7.42 6.08 -3.78
CA PHE A 269 -6.26 5.17 -3.72
C PHE A 269 -6.19 4.23 -4.94
N SER A 270 -7.30 3.57 -5.26
CA SER A 270 -7.34 2.66 -6.40
C SER A 270 -7.22 3.40 -7.73
N LEU A 271 -7.79 4.59 -7.86
CA LEU A 271 -7.63 5.38 -9.09
C LEU A 271 -6.16 5.78 -9.33
N GLU A 272 -5.47 6.22 -8.28
CA GLU A 272 -4.06 6.61 -8.36
C GLU A 272 -3.18 5.44 -8.77
N THR A 273 -3.29 4.31 -8.07
CA THR A 273 -2.48 3.11 -8.34
C THR A 273 -2.77 2.53 -9.72
N ALA A 274 -4.04 2.47 -10.10
CA ALA A 274 -4.46 2.02 -11.44
C ALA A 274 -3.87 2.90 -12.54
N GLU A 275 -3.92 4.23 -12.36
CA GLU A 275 -3.33 5.18 -13.28
C GLU A 275 -1.82 4.97 -13.39
N HIS A 276 -1.12 4.83 -12.26
CA HIS A 276 0.33 4.61 -12.24
C HIS A 276 0.74 3.33 -13.00
N ILE A 277 0.05 2.22 -12.77
CA ILE A 277 0.33 0.96 -13.48
C ILE A 277 -0.01 1.08 -14.97
N LEU A 278 -1.12 1.71 -15.33
CA LEU A 278 -1.48 1.95 -16.73
C LEU A 278 -0.40 2.77 -17.43
N ARG A 279 0.12 3.81 -16.80
CA ARG A 279 1.22 4.61 -17.34
C ARG A 279 2.46 3.76 -17.62
N LEU A 280 2.87 2.89 -16.69
CA LEU A 280 3.98 1.95 -16.91
C LEU A 280 3.72 1.00 -18.09
N MET A 281 2.49 0.48 -18.23
CA MET A 281 2.10 -0.36 -19.37
C MET A 281 2.13 0.41 -20.70
N LEU A 282 1.57 1.62 -20.72
CA LEU A 282 1.42 2.43 -21.94
C LEU A 282 2.74 3.05 -22.41
N GLU A 283 3.64 3.39 -21.48
CA GLU A 283 5.01 3.84 -21.78
C GLU A 283 5.95 2.69 -22.19
N GLY A 284 5.47 1.44 -22.16
CA GLY A 284 6.24 0.27 -22.62
C GLY A 284 7.32 -0.19 -21.65
N PHE A 285 7.26 0.19 -20.37
CA PHE A 285 8.24 -0.25 -19.37
C PHE A 285 8.29 -1.77 -19.22
N PHE A 286 7.13 -2.43 -19.22
CA PHE A 286 7.04 -3.89 -19.18
C PHE A 286 7.50 -4.57 -20.48
N ASP A 287 7.73 -3.84 -21.57
CA ASP A 287 8.33 -4.42 -22.78
C ASP A 287 9.85 -4.18 -22.82
N LYS A 288 10.30 -3.05 -22.29
CA LYS A 288 11.71 -2.76 -22.05
C LYS A 288 12.31 -3.69 -20.99
N PHE A 289 11.52 -4.01 -19.96
CA PHE A 289 11.90 -4.87 -18.83
C PHE A 289 10.83 -5.97 -18.63
N PRO A 290 10.80 -6.99 -19.51
CA PRO A 290 9.74 -7.99 -19.54
C PRO A 290 9.66 -8.90 -18.32
N ARG A 291 10.72 -8.99 -17.51
CA ARG A 291 10.75 -9.82 -16.28
C ARG A 291 10.42 -9.03 -15.01
N LEU A 292 10.03 -7.75 -15.12
CA LEU A 292 9.55 -7.01 -13.95
C LEU A 292 8.38 -7.72 -13.29
N ARG A 293 8.42 -7.77 -11.96
CA ARG A 293 7.44 -8.43 -11.10
C ARG A 293 6.84 -7.39 -10.17
N ILE A 294 5.60 -7.01 -10.42
CA ILE A 294 4.89 -5.98 -9.68
C ILE A 294 3.72 -6.62 -8.93
N ILE A 295 3.55 -6.26 -7.67
CA ILE A 295 2.36 -6.56 -6.89
C ILE A 295 1.54 -5.28 -6.77
N ILE A 296 0.22 -5.38 -6.92
CA ILE A 296 -0.74 -4.34 -6.53
C ILE A 296 -1.82 -4.95 -5.63
N GLY A 297 -2.33 -4.16 -4.70
CA GLY A 297 -3.34 -4.60 -3.74
C GLY A 297 -4.76 -4.57 -4.29
N HIS A 298 -5.72 -4.67 -3.36
CA HIS A 298 -7.12 -4.28 -3.56
C HIS A 298 -7.75 -4.85 -4.84
N ASP A 299 -7.57 -6.16 -5.05
CA ASP A 299 -8.09 -6.88 -6.23
C ASP A 299 -7.66 -6.24 -7.56
N ALA A 300 -6.38 -5.87 -7.64
CA ALA A 300 -5.76 -5.20 -8.78
C ALA A 300 -6.33 -3.82 -9.11
N GLU A 301 -6.80 -3.07 -8.11
CA GLU A 301 -7.07 -1.63 -8.22
C GLU A 301 -8.01 -1.30 -9.39
N LEU A 302 -9.10 -2.06 -9.52
CA LEU A 302 -10.07 -1.97 -10.63
C LEU A 302 -9.52 -2.38 -12.01
N LEU A 303 -8.22 -2.59 -12.20
CA LEU A 303 -7.63 -2.90 -13.51
C LEU A 303 -8.13 -4.23 -14.05
N ALA A 304 -8.28 -5.26 -13.20
CA ALA A 304 -8.84 -6.53 -13.62
C ALA A 304 -10.25 -6.35 -14.20
N PHE A 305 -11.09 -5.55 -13.52
CA PHE A 305 -12.46 -5.25 -13.97
C PHE A 305 -12.50 -4.45 -15.28
N TRP A 306 -11.61 -3.48 -15.43
CA TRP A 306 -11.62 -2.57 -16.60
C TRP A 306 -10.78 -3.03 -17.78
N ALA A 307 -9.96 -4.08 -17.64
CA ALA A 307 -8.96 -4.50 -18.62
C ALA A 307 -9.51 -4.57 -20.06
N TRP A 308 -10.61 -5.30 -20.26
CA TRP A 308 -11.24 -5.45 -21.58
C TRP A 308 -11.65 -4.10 -22.17
N ARG A 309 -12.29 -3.25 -21.36
CA ARG A 309 -12.80 -1.96 -21.82
C ARG A 309 -11.67 -1.01 -22.17
N ILE A 310 -10.60 -0.98 -21.37
CA ILE A 310 -9.43 -0.13 -21.65
C ILE A 310 -8.84 -0.51 -23.00
N ASP A 311 -8.56 -1.80 -23.23
CA ASP A 311 -8.03 -2.26 -24.51
C ASP A 311 -8.97 -1.94 -25.68
N HIS A 312 -10.27 -2.25 -25.55
CA HIS A 312 -11.25 -1.96 -26.58
C HIS A 312 -11.33 -0.46 -26.90
N ARG A 313 -11.34 0.42 -25.89
CA ARG A 313 -11.47 1.86 -26.11
C ARG A 313 -10.20 2.48 -26.67
N LEU A 314 -9.02 2.04 -26.21
CA LEU A 314 -7.74 2.43 -26.80
C LEU A 314 -7.72 2.08 -28.30
N GLU A 315 -8.09 0.84 -28.65
CA GLU A 315 -8.14 0.43 -30.06
C GLU A 315 -9.13 1.28 -30.89
N MET A 316 -10.34 1.51 -30.38
CA MET A 316 -11.34 2.35 -31.04
C MET A 316 -10.92 3.82 -31.17
N GLN A 317 -10.04 4.30 -30.29
CA GLN A 317 -9.44 5.64 -30.36
C GLN A 317 -8.17 5.68 -31.23
N GLY A 318 -7.85 4.59 -31.92
CA GLY A 318 -6.74 4.51 -32.87
C GLY A 318 -5.43 3.98 -32.29
N TRP A 319 -5.42 3.53 -31.02
CA TRP A 319 -4.25 2.91 -30.41
C TRP A 319 -4.12 1.44 -30.82
N LYS A 320 -3.84 1.22 -32.11
CA LYS A 320 -3.68 -0.11 -32.69
C LYS A 320 -2.25 -0.64 -32.46
N ARG A 321 -2.14 -1.88 -31.98
CA ARG A 321 -0.85 -2.58 -31.87
C ARG A 321 -0.28 -2.83 -33.27
N ASN A 322 1.02 -2.59 -33.45
CA ASN A 322 1.79 -3.01 -34.65
C ASN A 322 1.28 -2.49 -36.01
N VAL A 323 0.65 -1.32 -36.07
CA VAL A 323 0.25 -0.67 -37.33
C VAL A 323 0.89 0.72 -37.43
N VAL A 324 1.46 1.06 -38.60
CA VAL A 324 2.03 2.39 -38.96
C VAL A 324 1.23 2.95 -40.15
N PRO A 325 1.00 4.27 -40.28
CA PRO A 325 0.58 5.25 -39.30
C PRO A 325 -0.86 5.75 -39.61
N THR A 326 -1.66 6.05 -38.60
CA THR A 326 -2.68 7.10 -38.79
C THR A 326 -1.93 8.42 -39.02
N THR A 327 -2.49 9.34 -39.80
CA THR A 327 -1.94 10.70 -40.05
C THR A 327 -1.82 11.58 -38.78
N VAL A 328 -1.85 10.98 -37.60
CA VAL A 328 -1.82 11.60 -36.28
C VAL A 328 -0.69 10.97 -35.50
N THR A 329 0.40 11.71 -35.33
CA THR A 329 1.48 11.37 -34.40
C THR A 329 1.01 11.70 -32.98
N PHE A 330 1.07 10.72 -32.08
CA PHE A 330 0.84 10.95 -30.65
C PHE A 330 2.19 11.10 -29.94
N ASN A 331 2.27 11.90 -28.87
CA ASN A 331 3.53 12.10 -28.11
C ASN A 331 4.09 10.80 -27.50
N HIS A 332 3.32 9.71 -27.46
CA HIS A 332 3.67 8.42 -26.85
C HIS A 332 3.94 7.31 -27.88
N SER A 333 4.14 7.66 -29.16
CA SER A 333 4.60 6.71 -30.17
C SER A 333 6.13 6.66 -30.26
N ASP A 334 6.67 5.52 -30.67
CA ASP A 334 8.06 5.37 -31.09
C ASP A 334 8.37 6.23 -32.33
N GLU A 335 9.64 6.24 -32.75
CA GLU A 335 10.12 6.96 -33.94
C GLU A 335 9.39 6.58 -35.25
N ASN A 336 8.68 5.44 -35.25
CA ASN A 336 7.91 4.93 -36.38
C ASN A 336 6.39 5.13 -36.21
N GLY A 337 5.95 5.90 -35.20
CA GLY A 337 4.52 6.15 -34.96
C GLY A 337 3.77 5.00 -34.29
N ARG A 338 4.46 3.97 -33.78
CA ARG A 338 3.85 2.84 -33.05
C ARG A 338 3.80 3.13 -31.57
N PHE A 339 2.69 2.81 -30.91
CA PHE A 339 2.63 2.89 -29.45
C PHE A 339 3.64 1.93 -28.80
N LYS A 340 4.21 2.36 -27.66
CA LYS A 340 5.32 1.65 -27.00
C LYS A 340 4.94 0.28 -26.39
N ARG A 341 3.63 -0.01 -26.22
CA ARG A 341 3.12 -1.25 -25.59
C ARG A 341 2.89 -2.39 -26.59
N ASN A 342 3.29 -3.61 -26.23
CA ASN A 342 3.11 -4.83 -27.02
C ASN A 342 1.93 -5.71 -26.60
N LEU A 343 1.53 -5.73 -25.32
CA LEU A 343 0.46 -6.61 -24.81
C LEU A 343 -0.85 -5.87 -24.52
N THR A 344 -1.94 -6.65 -24.36
CA THR A 344 -3.19 -6.22 -23.69
C THR A 344 -2.93 -5.83 -22.25
N ILE A 345 -3.79 -4.98 -21.70
CA ILE A 345 -3.83 -4.73 -20.26
C ILE A 345 -3.97 -6.06 -19.53
N GLU A 346 -4.90 -6.90 -19.95
CA GLU A 346 -5.04 -8.28 -19.46
C GLU A 346 -3.76 -9.11 -19.65
N GLY A 347 -3.04 -8.92 -20.76
CA GLY A 347 -1.79 -9.62 -21.04
C GLY A 347 -0.66 -9.23 -20.08
N TYR A 348 -0.52 -7.95 -19.74
CA TYR A 348 0.41 -7.52 -18.70
C TYR A 348 -0.06 -7.96 -17.32
N LEU A 349 -1.36 -7.90 -17.02
CA LEU A 349 -1.93 -8.42 -15.77
C LEU A 349 -1.60 -9.90 -15.58
N ARG A 350 -1.57 -10.69 -16.66
CA ARG A 350 -1.20 -12.11 -16.63
C ARG A 350 0.30 -12.40 -16.75
N ARG A 351 1.15 -11.39 -16.97
CA ARG A 351 2.60 -11.57 -17.17
C ARG A 351 3.44 -10.94 -16.06
N ASN A 352 3.20 -9.68 -15.79
CA ASN A 352 4.04 -8.82 -14.95
C ASN A 352 3.42 -8.48 -13.60
N ILE A 353 2.10 -8.61 -13.48
CA ILE A 353 1.37 -8.19 -12.29
C ILE A 353 0.89 -9.40 -11.49
N TRP A 354 0.95 -9.28 -10.17
CA TRP A 354 0.23 -10.10 -9.21
C TRP A 354 -0.69 -9.20 -8.40
N ALA A 355 -1.87 -9.69 -8.08
CA ALA A 355 -2.87 -8.98 -7.30
C ALA A 355 -2.98 -9.60 -5.92
N THR A 356 -3.00 -8.77 -4.88
CA THR A 356 -3.40 -9.25 -3.55
C THR A 356 -4.87 -8.94 -3.24
N THR A 357 -5.45 -9.70 -2.31
CA THR A 357 -6.83 -9.53 -1.83
C THR A 357 -6.95 -8.53 -0.67
N SER A 358 -5.93 -7.71 -0.41
CA SER A 358 -5.93 -6.71 0.66
C SER A 358 -7.16 -5.82 0.60
N GLY A 359 -7.84 -5.60 1.74
CA GLY A 359 -9.02 -4.73 1.82
C GLY A 359 -10.24 -5.10 0.97
N MET A 360 -10.19 -6.20 0.21
CA MET A 360 -11.22 -6.58 -0.77
C MET A 360 -11.80 -7.95 -0.44
N PHE A 361 -12.37 -8.08 0.76
CA PHE A 361 -12.99 -9.32 1.24
C PHE A 361 -14.39 -9.55 0.64
N ASP A 362 -14.51 -9.38 -0.68
CA ASP A 362 -15.73 -9.59 -1.45
C ASP A 362 -15.56 -10.80 -2.38
N THR A 363 -16.37 -11.84 -2.17
CA THR A 363 -16.23 -13.09 -2.96
C THR A 363 -16.51 -12.89 -4.46
N PRO A 364 -17.54 -12.12 -4.89
CA PRO A 364 -17.75 -11.80 -6.30
C PRO A 364 -16.55 -11.10 -6.97
N SER A 365 -15.94 -10.09 -6.35
CA SER A 365 -14.76 -9.41 -6.89
C SER A 365 -13.58 -10.38 -7.02
N PHE A 366 -13.33 -11.19 -5.99
CA PHE A 366 -12.29 -12.22 -5.99
C PHE A 366 -12.49 -13.25 -7.11
N GLN A 367 -13.72 -13.74 -7.33
CA GLN A 367 -14.01 -14.66 -8.43
C GLN A 367 -13.74 -14.04 -9.80
N HIS A 368 -14.09 -12.76 -9.96
CA HIS A 368 -13.78 -12.02 -11.18
C HIS A 368 -12.27 -11.84 -11.38
N LEU A 369 -11.54 -11.48 -10.32
CA LEU A 369 -10.09 -11.36 -10.33
C LEU A 369 -9.42 -12.65 -10.79
N VAL A 370 -9.79 -13.79 -10.20
CA VAL A 370 -9.27 -15.11 -10.58
C VAL A 370 -9.60 -15.45 -12.04
N ALA A 371 -10.82 -15.13 -12.51
CA ALA A 371 -11.20 -15.35 -13.90
C ALA A 371 -10.41 -14.51 -14.90
N VAL A 372 -10.08 -13.26 -14.55
CA VAL A 372 -9.32 -12.36 -15.43
C VAL A 372 -7.82 -12.63 -15.35
N MET A 373 -7.24 -12.74 -14.16
CA MET A 373 -5.78 -12.83 -14.00
C MET A 373 -5.25 -14.26 -13.96
N GLY A 374 -6.10 -15.25 -13.66
CA GLY A 374 -5.67 -16.62 -13.38
C GLY A 374 -5.25 -16.77 -11.91
N SER A 375 -5.47 -17.96 -11.35
CA SER A 375 -5.17 -18.22 -9.93
C SER A 375 -3.67 -18.15 -9.61
N ASP A 376 -2.77 -18.26 -10.59
CA ASP A 376 -1.32 -18.11 -10.43
C ASP A 376 -0.87 -16.65 -10.21
N ARG A 377 -1.78 -15.69 -10.42
CA ARG A 377 -1.55 -14.25 -10.27
C ARG A 377 -2.26 -13.62 -9.10
N VAL A 378 -2.97 -14.41 -8.30
CA VAL A 378 -3.70 -13.95 -7.11
C VAL A 378 -2.97 -14.39 -5.85
N LEU A 379 -2.85 -13.47 -4.90
CA LEU A 379 -2.12 -13.61 -3.65
C LEU A 379 -3.05 -13.26 -2.48
N PHE A 380 -3.06 -14.06 -1.42
CA PHE A 380 -3.70 -13.64 -0.19
C PHE A 380 -2.96 -12.44 0.42
N SER A 381 -3.69 -11.45 0.91
CA SER A 381 -3.18 -10.40 1.80
C SER A 381 -4.34 -9.75 2.55
N MET A 382 -4.03 -8.99 3.60
CA MET A 382 -5.04 -8.51 4.53
C MET A 382 -5.16 -7.00 4.56
N ASP A 383 -4.05 -6.26 4.53
CA ASP A 383 -4.02 -4.80 4.83
C ASP A 383 -4.10 -4.50 6.34
N THR A 384 -3.46 -5.33 7.18
CA THR A 384 -3.38 -4.98 8.60
C THR A 384 -2.47 -3.77 8.77
N ALA A 385 -2.74 -2.83 9.67
CA ALA A 385 -3.77 -2.83 10.69
C ALA A 385 -5.04 -2.07 10.32
N TYR A 386 -5.18 -1.59 9.07
CA TYR A 386 -6.41 -0.91 8.62
C TYR A 386 -7.58 -1.87 8.57
N GLU A 387 -7.30 -3.10 8.14
CA GLU A 387 -8.24 -4.22 8.14
C GLU A 387 -8.00 -5.22 9.27
N GLN A 388 -8.99 -6.08 9.49
CA GLN A 388 -8.94 -7.14 10.50
C GLN A 388 -8.38 -8.44 9.93
N LEU A 389 -7.30 -8.93 10.55
CA LEU A 389 -6.63 -10.18 10.19
C LEU A 389 -7.60 -11.36 10.18
N GLU A 390 -8.44 -11.44 11.21
CA GLU A 390 -9.39 -12.53 11.43
C GLU A 390 -10.45 -12.57 10.32
N GLU A 391 -10.95 -11.40 9.93
CA GLU A 391 -11.93 -11.25 8.86
C GLU A 391 -11.36 -11.70 7.52
N ALA A 392 -10.18 -11.19 7.16
CA ALA A 392 -9.48 -11.55 5.93
C ALA A 392 -9.27 -13.07 5.82
N ALA A 393 -8.74 -13.68 6.89
CA ALA A 393 -8.41 -15.10 6.91
C ALA A 393 -9.66 -15.99 6.81
N LEU A 394 -10.72 -15.67 7.56
CA LEU A 394 -11.97 -16.43 7.53
C LEU A 394 -12.74 -16.24 6.23
N TRP A 395 -12.73 -15.01 5.68
CA TRP A 395 -13.31 -14.74 4.37
C TRP A 395 -12.62 -15.56 3.29
N PHE A 396 -11.29 -15.55 3.21
CA PHE A 396 -10.57 -16.28 2.16
C PHE A 396 -10.87 -17.77 2.20
N ASP A 397 -10.89 -18.34 3.41
CA ASP A 397 -11.26 -19.72 3.68
C ASP A 397 -12.69 -20.06 3.18
N HIS A 398 -13.62 -19.11 3.25
CA HIS A 398 -14.98 -19.26 2.72
C HIS A 398 -15.05 -19.01 1.20
N ALA A 399 -14.43 -17.94 0.70
CA ALA A 399 -14.44 -17.52 -0.70
C ALA A 399 -13.84 -18.57 -1.64
N THR A 400 -12.93 -19.39 -1.13
CA THR A 400 -12.25 -20.45 -1.88
C THR A 400 -12.93 -21.82 -1.78
N GLN A 401 -14.07 -21.93 -1.08
CA GLN A 401 -14.81 -23.18 -1.00
C GLN A 401 -15.27 -23.65 -2.38
N GLY A 402 -15.03 -24.92 -2.69
CA GLY A 402 -15.37 -25.51 -3.98
C GLY A 402 -14.32 -25.27 -5.09
N MET A 403 -13.28 -24.48 -4.83
CA MET A 403 -12.14 -24.36 -5.75
C MET A 403 -11.21 -25.58 -5.64
N SER A 404 -10.35 -25.77 -6.65
CA SER A 404 -9.31 -26.81 -6.65
C SER A 404 -8.36 -26.62 -5.45
N PRO A 405 -8.10 -27.67 -4.63
CA PRO A 405 -7.19 -27.54 -3.49
C PRO A 405 -5.79 -27.02 -3.84
N GLY A 406 -5.27 -27.36 -5.02
CA GLY A 406 -3.99 -26.85 -5.51
C GLY A 406 -4.03 -25.34 -5.76
N ALA A 407 -5.06 -24.86 -6.47
CA ALA A 407 -5.22 -23.43 -6.73
C ALA A 407 -5.42 -22.62 -5.43
N VAL A 408 -6.14 -23.19 -4.45
CA VAL A 408 -6.31 -22.56 -3.14
C VAL A 408 -4.98 -22.49 -2.39
N ALA A 409 -4.19 -23.56 -2.39
CA ALA A 409 -2.86 -23.56 -1.77
C ALA A 409 -1.90 -22.55 -2.44
N ASP A 410 -1.96 -22.45 -3.76
CA ASP A 410 -1.17 -21.48 -4.52
C ASP A 410 -1.56 -20.04 -4.18
N MET A 411 -2.85 -19.70 -4.24
CA MET A 411 -3.31 -18.34 -3.89
C MET A 411 -3.09 -18.00 -2.41
N ALA A 412 -3.25 -18.97 -1.50
CA ALA A 412 -3.02 -18.77 -0.08
C ALA A 412 -1.54 -18.49 0.23
N SER A 413 -0.61 -19.19 -0.44
CA SER A 413 0.82 -19.06 -0.12
C SER A 413 1.77 -19.47 -1.25
N GLY A 414 1.46 -20.50 -2.04
CA GLY A 414 2.39 -21.04 -3.06
C GLY A 414 2.85 -20.00 -4.09
N ASN A 415 1.95 -19.14 -4.57
CA ASN A 415 2.27 -18.05 -5.48
C ASN A 415 3.20 -17.03 -4.83
N ALA A 416 2.91 -16.60 -3.60
CA ALA A 416 3.76 -15.68 -2.86
C ALA A 416 5.15 -16.29 -2.63
N GLN A 417 5.21 -17.55 -2.21
CA GLN A 417 6.46 -18.28 -2.04
C GLN A 417 7.29 -18.31 -3.34
N ASN A 418 6.68 -18.65 -4.47
CA ASN A 418 7.36 -18.67 -5.77
C ASN A 418 7.80 -17.27 -6.22
N LEU A 419 7.01 -16.25 -5.90
CA LEU A 419 7.30 -14.87 -6.27
C LEU A 419 8.48 -14.30 -5.47
N LEU A 420 8.54 -14.60 -4.16
CA LEU A 420 9.54 -14.05 -3.24
C LEU A 420 10.85 -14.87 -3.18
N MET A 421 10.85 -16.13 -3.62
CA MET A 421 12.07 -16.96 -3.70
C MET A 421 12.93 -16.54 -4.90
N THR A 422 13.88 -15.63 -4.68
CA THR A 422 14.97 -15.32 -5.62
C THR A 422 16.30 -15.13 -4.93
#